data_AF-A0A4Q1V3S7-F1
#
_entry.id   AF-A0A4Q1V3S7-F1
#
_cell.length_a   1.000
_cell.length_b   1.000
_cell.length_c   1.000
_cell.angle_alpha   90.00
_cell.angle_beta   90.00
_cell.angle_gamma   90.00
#
_symmetry.space_group_name_H-M   'P 1'
#
loop_
_entity.id
_entity.type
_entity.pdbx_description
1 polymer ?
#
loop_
_entity_poly.entity_id
_entity_poly.type
_entity_poly.pdbx_seq_one_letter_code
_entity_poly.pdbx_strand_id
1 'polypeptide(L)'
;MPRNPDHRGATKEEFERFQRERPIMLRRVATIWELWRLCGRKDCRRAKACTGPNGDQCAGEFISTALSDEQRATFREAIRLRLTGVDGREAWEQAERRIAQHKAQLEAIPGMQGER
;
A
#
# COMPACT_ATOMS: atom_id res chain seq x y z
N MET A 1 -9.24 17.90 16.43
CA MET A 1 -9.86 16.89 15.54
C MET A 1 -10.38 15.75 16.40
N PRO A 2 -11.65 15.33 16.27
CA PRO A 2 -12.16 14.21 17.05
C PRO A 2 -11.44 12.93 16.58
N ARG A 3 -10.85 12.20 17.53
CA ARG A 3 -10.21 10.90 17.26
C ARG A 3 -11.27 9.91 16.81
N ASN A 4 -10.94 9.11 15.79
CA ASN A 4 -11.82 8.10 15.22
C ASN A 4 -12.27 7.12 16.35
N PRO A 5 -13.59 6.88 16.54
CA PRO A 5 -14.11 6.04 17.62
C PRO A 5 -13.72 4.55 17.53
N ASP A 6 -13.14 4.10 16.42
CA ASP A 6 -12.71 2.71 16.21
C ASP A 6 -11.33 2.35 16.77
N HIS A 7 -10.68 3.26 17.52
CA HIS A 7 -9.51 2.90 18.32
C HIS A 7 -9.93 2.09 19.56
N ARG A 8 -10.42 0.87 19.39
CA ARG A 8 -10.32 -0.12 20.47
C ARG A 8 -8.82 -0.40 20.62
N GLY A 9 -8.20 0.38 21.52
CA GLY A 9 -6.77 0.59 21.60
C GLY A 9 -6.03 -0.71 21.80
N ALA A 10 -5.13 -1.01 20.86
CA ALA A 10 -4.12 -2.03 21.07
C ALA A 10 -3.43 -1.76 22.43
N THR A 11 -3.25 -2.79 23.25
CA THR A 11 -2.51 -2.61 24.51
C THR A 11 -1.08 -2.17 24.21
N LYS A 12 -0.38 -1.63 25.21
CA LYS A 12 1.03 -1.27 25.06
C LYS A 12 1.85 -2.47 24.58
N GLU A 13 1.57 -3.64 25.12
CA GLU A 13 2.23 -4.90 24.75
C GLU A 13 1.93 -5.28 23.30
N GLU A 14 0.70 -5.10 22.83
CA GLU A 14 0.32 -5.34 21.43
C GLU A 14 1.00 -4.36 20.48
N PHE A 15 1.11 -3.08 20.86
CA PHE A 15 1.83 -2.08 20.10
C PHE A 15 3.33 -2.41 20.01
N GLU A 16 3.96 -2.75 21.13
CA GLU A 16 5.37 -3.14 21.17
C GLU A 16 5.63 -4.42 20.38
N ARG A 17 4.73 -5.40 20.45
CA ARG A 17 4.77 -6.61 19.62
C ARG A 17 4.68 -6.24 18.15
N PHE A 18 3.71 -5.41 17.75
CA PHE A 18 3.57 -4.95 16.38
C PHE A 18 4.84 -4.25 15.89
N GLN A 19 5.42 -3.34 16.67
CA GLN A 19 6.64 -2.62 16.28
C GLN A 19 7.83 -3.57 16.06
N ARG A 20 7.94 -4.63 16.87
CA ARG A 20 8.96 -5.69 16.71
C ARG A 20 8.74 -6.53 15.46
N GLU A 21 7.49 -6.88 15.17
CA GLU A 21 7.13 -7.77 14.05
C GLU A 21 7.03 -7.05 12.71
N ARG A 22 6.68 -5.75 12.72
CA ARG A 22 6.51 -4.90 11.54
C ARG A 22 7.67 -4.98 10.55
N PRO A 23 8.96 -4.86 10.91
CA PRO A 23 10.06 -4.96 9.94
C PRO A 23 10.15 -6.35 9.30
N ILE A 24 9.82 -7.42 10.04
CA ILE A 24 9.83 -8.81 9.53
C ILE A 24 8.70 -8.98 8.50
N MET A 25 7.49 -8.55 8.86
CA MET A 25 6.32 -8.55 7.99
C MET A 25 6.58 -7.77 6.70
N LEU A 26 7.08 -6.55 6.81
CA LEU A 26 7.33 -5.69 5.65
C LEU A 26 8.42 -6.25 4.73
N ARG A 27 9.48 -6.87 5.28
CA ARG A 27 10.48 -7.58 4.48
C ARG A 27 9.87 -8.74 3.70
N ARG A 28 8.95 -9.49 4.31
CA ARG A 28 8.23 -10.59 3.65
C ARG A 28 7.34 -10.08 2.52
N VAL A 29 6.57 -9.01 2.76
CA VAL A 29 5.76 -8.35 1.73
C VAL A 29 6.63 -7.87 0.57
N ALA A 30 7.74 -7.17 0.86
CA ALA A 30 8.68 -6.70 -0.15
C ALA A 30 9.29 -7.82 -0.99
N THR A 31 9.44 -9.02 -0.41
CA THR A 31 9.97 -10.18 -1.12
C THR A 31 8.91 -10.83 -2.00
N ILE A 32 7.67 -10.97 -1.51
CA ILE A 32 6.52 -11.50 -2.26
C ILE A 32 6.22 -10.63 -3.48
N TRP A 33 6.32 -9.31 -3.33
CA TRP A 33 6.12 -8.36 -4.44
C TRP A 33 7.35 -8.19 -5.33
N GLU A 34 8.41 -8.94 -5.06
CA GLU A 34 9.64 -8.94 -5.83
C GLU A 34 10.30 -7.55 -5.97
N LEU A 35 10.19 -6.71 -4.94
CA LEU A 35 10.68 -5.32 -4.97
C LEU A 35 12.19 -5.23 -5.22
N TRP A 36 12.92 -6.30 -4.95
CA TRP A 36 14.32 -6.45 -5.29
C TRP A 36 14.60 -6.24 -6.78
N ARG A 37 13.65 -6.51 -7.69
CA ARG A 37 13.78 -6.26 -9.13
C ARG A 37 13.99 -4.79 -9.46
N LEU A 38 13.41 -3.90 -8.65
CA LEU A 38 13.41 -2.45 -8.85
C LEU A 38 14.39 -1.73 -7.90
N CYS A 39 14.94 -2.45 -6.92
CA CYS A 39 15.90 -1.91 -5.96
C CYS A 39 17.27 -1.70 -6.60
N GLY A 40 17.92 -0.57 -6.34
CA GLY A 40 19.29 -0.26 -6.80
C GLY A 40 20.39 -1.16 -6.21
N ARG A 41 20.16 -1.78 -5.04
CA ARG A 41 21.14 -2.61 -4.34
C ARG A 41 21.35 -3.96 -5.03
N LYS A 42 22.60 -4.25 -5.41
CA LYS A 42 22.99 -5.52 -6.07
C LYS A 42 22.72 -6.74 -5.19
N ASP A 43 22.89 -6.64 -3.88
CA ASP A 43 22.69 -7.77 -2.96
C ASP A 43 21.23 -8.22 -2.89
N CYS A 44 20.27 -7.28 -2.88
CA CYS A 44 18.84 -7.60 -2.91
C CYS A 44 18.49 -8.35 -4.21
N ARG A 45 19.00 -7.87 -5.36
CA ARG A 45 18.79 -8.53 -6.66
C ARG A 45 19.37 -9.94 -6.70
N ARG A 46 20.59 -10.13 -6.21
CA ARG A 46 21.25 -11.45 -6.16
C ARG A 46 20.52 -12.43 -5.24
N ALA A 47 20.10 -11.97 -4.07
CA ALA A 47 19.37 -12.77 -3.09
C ALA A 47 17.91 -13.04 -3.50
N LYS A 48 17.38 -12.32 -4.51
CA LYS A 48 15.97 -12.32 -4.89
C LYS A 48 15.05 -12.08 -3.69
N ALA A 49 15.52 -11.25 -2.76
CA ALA A 49 14.85 -10.97 -1.50
C ALA A 49 15.31 -9.62 -0.96
N CYS A 50 14.49 -9.00 -0.12
CA CYS A 50 14.89 -7.79 0.57
C CYS A 50 15.90 -8.12 1.69
N THR A 51 17.16 -7.74 1.51
CA THR A 51 18.26 -7.98 2.46
C THR A 51 18.79 -6.72 3.14
N GLY A 52 18.21 -5.55 2.83
CA GLY A 52 18.61 -4.28 3.42
C GLY A 52 18.35 -4.20 4.93
N PRO A 53 19.09 -3.36 5.69
CA PRO A 53 18.97 -3.25 7.15
C PRO A 53 17.57 -2.80 7.59
N ASN A 54 16.88 -2.05 6.73
CA ASN A 54 15.52 -1.55 6.94
C ASN A 54 14.58 -2.19 5.92
N GLY A 55 14.14 -3.44 6.16
CA GLY A 55 13.19 -4.12 5.26
C GLY A 55 11.85 -3.38 5.12
N ASP A 56 11.53 -2.54 6.10
CA ASP A 56 10.42 -1.61 6.11
C ASP A 56 10.61 -0.41 5.15
N GLN A 57 11.84 0.10 4.98
CA GLN A 57 12.14 1.10 3.94
C GLN A 57 11.82 0.54 2.55
N CYS A 58 12.19 -0.71 2.25
CA CYS A 58 11.93 -1.26 0.91
C CYS A 58 10.43 -1.39 0.60
N ALA A 59 9.60 -1.80 1.56
CA ALA A 59 8.15 -1.85 1.36
C ALA A 59 7.50 -0.46 1.37
N GLY A 60 7.94 0.43 2.26
CA GLY A 60 7.41 1.78 2.42
C GLY A 60 7.77 2.72 1.28
N GLU A 61 9.04 2.77 0.88
CA GLU A 61 9.51 3.55 -0.28
C GLU A 61 8.87 3.03 -1.56
N PHE A 62 8.77 1.71 -1.76
CA PHE A 62 8.17 1.20 -2.98
C PHE A 62 6.69 1.59 -3.11
N ILE A 63 5.86 1.38 -2.08
CA ILE A 63 4.44 1.77 -2.15
C ILE A 63 4.29 3.28 -2.38
N SER A 64 5.17 4.08 -1.79
CA SER A 64 5.12 5.55 -1.91
C SER A 64 5.78 6.13 -3.16
N THR A 65 6.69 5.40 -3.83
CA THR A 65 7.43 5.94 -4.99
C THR A 65 7.16 5.20 -6.30
N ALA A 66 6.80 3.91 -6.26
CA ALA A 66 6.64 3.11 -7.46
C ALA A 66 5.19 3.05 -7.97
N LEU A 67 4.22 3.39 -7.12
CA LEU A 67 2.82 3.47 -7.49
C LEU A 67 2.44 4.94 -7.75
N SER A 68 1.69 5.21 -8.81
CA SER A 68 1.00 6.50 -8.97
C SER A 68 -0.03 6.70 -7.87
N ASP A 69 -0.51 7.94 -7.67
CA ASP A 69 -1.61 8.19 -6.73
C ASP A 69 -2.86 7.36 -7.05
N GLU A 70 -3.13 7.18 -8.34
CA GLU A 70 -4.23 6.33 -8.83
C GLU A 70 -4.01 4.86 -8.44
N GLN A 71 -2.82 4.31 -8.67
CA GLN A 71 -2.50 2.93 -8.28
C GLN A 71 -2.54 2.73 -6.76
N ARG A 72 -2.09 3.71 -5.98
CA ARG A 72 -2.22 3.69 -4.51
C ARG A 72 -3.67 3.68 -4.06
N ALA A 73 -4.50 4.52 -4.68
CA ALA A 73 -5.93 4.60 -4.38
C ALA A 73 -6.63 3.27 -4.72
N THR A 74 -6.36 2.70 -5.90
CA THR A 74 -6.87 1.39 -6.33
C THR A 74 -6.45 0.29 -5.36
N PHE A 75 -5.16 0.23 -5.01
CA PHE A 75 -4.65 -0.78 -4.08
C PHE A 75 -5.34 -0.71 -2.70
N ARG A 76 -5.54 0.51 -2.17
CA ARG A 76 -6.23 0.74 -0.90
C ARG A 76 -7.69 0.29 -0.94
N GLU A 77 -8.40 0.62 -2.02
CA GLU A 77 -9.79 0.24 -2.21
C GLU A 77 -9.95 -1.28 -2.40
N ALA A 78 -9.03 -1.92 -3.11
CA ALA A 78 -8.99 -3.37 -3.27
C ALA A 78 -8.79 -4.09 -1.93
N ILE A 79 -7.89 -3.59 -1.06
CA ILE A 79 -7.76 -4.12 0.31
C ILE A 79 -9.06 -3.96 1.09
N ARG A 80 -9.70 -2.79 1.01
CA ARG A 80 -10.97 -2.54 1.72
C ARG A 80 -12.04 -3.53 1.31
N LEU A 81 -12.20 -3.78 0.01
CA LEU A 81 -13.12 -4.78 -0.54
C LEU A 81 -12.73 -6.21 -0.14
N ARG A 82 -11.44 -6.53 -0.12
CA ARG A 82 -10.96 -7.84 0.31
C ARG A 82 -11.31 -8.12 1.76
N LEU A 83 -11.22 -7.11 2.62
CA LEU A 83 -11.58 -7.19 4.05
C LEU A 83 -13.10 -7.36 4.27
N THR A 84 -13.95 -7.06 3.29
CA THR A 84 -15.39 -7.36 3.34
C THR A 84 -15.73 -8.76 2.80
N GLY A 85 -14.73 -9.57 2.44
CA GLY A 85 -14.92 -10.96 1.99
C GLY A 85 -14.94 -11.17 0.47
N VAL A 86 -14.78 -10.11 -0.33
CA VAL A 86 -14.69 -10.22 -1.80
C VAL A 86 -13.42 -11.00 -2.19
N ASP A 87 -13.44 -11.76 -3.29
CA ASP A 87 -12.23 -12.41 -3.80
C ASP A 87 -11.15 -11.37 -4.18
N GLY A 88 -9.88 -11.76 -4.14
CA GLY A 88 -8.77 -10.86 -4.44
C GLY A 88 -8.80 -10.27 -5.85
N ARG A 89 -9.14 -11.08 -6.87
CA ARG A 89 -9.23 -10.59 -8.25
C ARG A 89 -10.44 -9.68 -8.42
N GLU A 90 -11.58 -10.10 -7.91
CA GLU A 90 -12.82 -9.33 -7.99
C GLU A 90 -12.69 -7.98 -7.26
N ALA A 91 -12.06 -7.97 -6.09
CA ALA A 91 -11.78 -6.76 -5.32
C ALA A 91 -10.92 -5.76 -6.11
N TRP A 92 -9.93 -6.25 -6.87
CA TRP A 92 -9.09 -5.42 -7.72
C TRP A 92 -9.88 -4.77 -8.86
N GLU A 93 -10.62 -5.58 -9.62
CA GLU A 93 -11.42 -5.09 -10.76
C GLU A 93 -12.51 -4.10 -10.30
N GLN A 94 -13.14 -4.36 -9.15
CA GLN A 94 -14.09 -3.44 -8.55
C GLN A 94 -13.43 -2.12 -8.11
N ALA A 95 -12.23 -2.18 -7.53
CA ALA A 95 -11.48 -1.00 -7.13
C ALA A 95 -11.09 -0.14 -8.34
N GLU A 96 -10.58 -0.74 -9.42
CA GLU A 96 -10.27 -0.03 -10.67
C GLU A 96 -11.50 0.70 -11.22
N ARG A 97 -12.66 0.04 -11.26
CA ARG A 97 -13.92 0.66 -11.70
C ARG A 97 -14.30 1.87 -10.83
N ARG A 98 -14.20 1.75 -9.51
CA ARG A 98 -14.54 2.83 -8.57
C ARG A 98 -13.62 4.03 -8.69
N ILE A 99 -12.31 3.79 -8.82
CA ILE A 99 -11.32 4.86 -8.96
C ILE A 99 -11.47 5.56 -10.31
N ALA A 100 -11.68 4.81 -11.40
CA ALA A 100 -11.94 5.39 -12.72
C ALA A 100 -13.21 6.25 -12.74
N GLN A 101 -14.30 5.80 -12.12
CA GLN A 101 -15.53 6.59 -11.97
C GLN A 101 -15.29 7.88 -11.18
N HIS A 102 -14.55 7.80 -10.07
CA HIS A 102 -14.24 8.97 -9.26
C HIS A 102 -13.40 9.99 -10.05
N LYS A 103 -12.41 9.52 -10.81
CA LYS A 103 -11.60 10.36 -11.69
C LYS A 103 -12.45 11.07 -12.75
N ALA A 104 -13.33 10.33 -13.43
CA ALA A 104 -14.25 10.90 -14.41
C ALA A 104 -15.18 11.96 -13.80
N GLN A 105 -15.65 11.74 -12.56
CA GLN A 105 -16.43 12.73 -11.83
C GLN A 105 -15.64 14.01 -11.55
N LEU A 106 -14.37 13.89 -11.10
CA LEU A 106 -13.51 15.04 -10.83
C LEU A 106 -13.20 15.84 -12.11
N GLU A 107 -12.95 15.14 -13.22
CA GLU A 107 -12.69 15.75 -14.54
C GLU A 107 -13.91 16.47 -15.11
N ALA A 108 -15.13 16.04 -14.74
CA ALA A 108 -16.38 16.69 -15.15
C ALA A 108 -16.72 17.96 -14.36
N ILE A 109 -15.99 18.27 -13.27
CA ILE A 109 -16.20 19.49 -12.47
C ILE A 109 -15.51 20.67 -13.18
N PRO A 110 -16.25 21.72 -13.62
CA PRO A 110 -15.66 22.89 -14.25
C PRO A 110 -14.68 23.59 -13.30
N GLY A 111 -13.45 23.85 -13.76
CA GLY A 111 -12.42 24.57 -13.01
C GLY A 111 -11.45 23.71 -12.19
N MET A 112 -11.54 22.37 -12.23
CA MET A 112 -10.56 21.47 -11.58
C MET A 112 -9.50 20.87 -12.52
N GLN A 113 -9.52 21.23 -13.81
CA GLN A 113 -8.40 20.93 -14.70
C GLN A 113 -7.24 21.86 -14.37
N GLY A 114 -6.32 21.37 -13.54
CA GLY A 114 -5.15 22.14 -13.09
C GLY A 114 -4.35 22.70 -14.26
N GLU A 115 -4.16 24.02 -14.21
CA GLU A 115 -3.03 24.72 -14.82
C GLU A 115 -1.75 23.91 -14.55
N ARG A 116 -1.09 23.49 -15.64
CA ARG A 116 0.22 22.80 -15.58
C ARG A 116 1.34 23.80 -15.35
#